data_AF-A0A356KDC4-F1
#
_entry.id   AF-A0A356KDC4-F1
#
_cell.length_a   1.000
_cell.length_b   1.000
_cell.length_c   1.000
_cell.angle_alpha   90.00
_cell.angle_beta   90.00
_cell.angle_gamma   90.00
#
_symmetry.space_group_name_H-M   'P 1'
#
loop_
_entity.id
_entity.type
_entity.pdbx_description
1 polymer ?
#
loop_
_entity_poly.entity_id
_entity_poly.type
_entity_poly.pdbx_seq_one_letter_code
_entity_poly.pdbx_strand_id
1 'polypeptide(L)' 'MIPGAARRGNPEINELFELAEDDMLCVCGHTHWPQPLAEIQGRQTLNVDGRVVVLRPAALSAA' A
#
# COMPACT_ATOMS: atom_id res chain seq x y z
N MET A 1 -9.55 1.22 -2.22
CA MET A 1 -9.14 2.08 -3.34
C MET A 1 -8.87 1.22 -4.55
N ILE A 2 -9.06 1.74 -5.76
CA ILE A 2 -8.54 1.11 -6.99
C ILE A 2 -7.80 2.25 -7.71
N PRO A 3 -6.49 2.12 -7.98
CA PRO A 3 -5.73 3.16 -8.65
C PRO A 3 -6.42 3.59 -9.96
N GLY A 4 -6.59 4.90 -10.15
CA GLY A 4 -7.24 5.47 -11.34
C GLY A 4 -8.76 5.40 -11.40
N ALA A 5 -9.45 4.74 -10.46
CA ALA A 5 -10.91 4.52 -10.54
C ALA A 5 -11.78 5.67 -10.00
N ALA A 6 -11.20 6.83 -9.61
CA ALA A 6 -11.90 7.98 -8.99
C ALA A 6 -12.80 7.66 -7.77
N ARG A 7 -12.68 6.46 -7.19
CA ARG A 7 -13.46 6.04 -6.01
C ARG A 7 -12.74 6.49 -4.75
N ARG A 8 -13.46 7.21 -3.89
CA ARG A 8 -12.97 7.57 -2.55
C ARG A 8 -12.86 6.32 -1.68
N GLY A 9 -11.77 6.22 -0.91
CA GLY A 9 -11.56 5.16 0.09
C GLY A 9 -12.51 5.28 1.28
N ASN A 10 -12.42 4.35 2.22
CA ASN A 10 -13.13 4.45 3.49
C ASN A 10 -12.54 5.64 4.30
N PRO A 11 -13.38 6.59 4.77
CA PRO A 11 -12.90 7.74 5.56
C PRO A 11 -12.11 7.35 6.80
N GLU A 12 -12.53 6.33 7.55
CA GLU A 12 -11.84 5.88 8.77
C GLU A 12 -10.43 5.34 8.47
N ILE A 13 -10.26 4.70 7.30
CA ILE A 13 -8.94 4.25 6.85
C ILE A 13 -8.08 5.46 6.47
N ASN A 14 -8.64 6.47 5.82
CA ASN A 14 -7.88 7.67 5.45
C ASN A 14 -7.36 8.40 6.70
N GLU A 15 -8.15 8.47 7.77
CA GLU A 15 -7.73 9.06 9.05
C GLU A 15 -6.52 8.32 9.65
N LEU A 16 -6.52 6.99 9.59
CA LEU A 16 -5.36 6.19 10.02
C LEU A 16 -4.11 6.46 9.18
N PHE A 17 -4.28 6.71 7.89
CA PHE A 17 -3.16 7.06 7.01
C PHE A 17 -2.57 8.42 7.36
N GLU A 18 -3.39 9.42 7.71
CA GLU A 18 -2.88 10.74 8.13
C GLU A 18 -2.12 10.70 9.45
N LEU A 19 -2.45 9.76 10.34
CA LEU A 19 -1.77 9.57 11.61
C LEU A 19 -0.51 8.68 11.51
N ALA A 20 -0.33 7.97 10.41
CA ALA A 20 0.78 7.04 10.21
C ALA A 20 2.06 7.75 9.75
N GLU A 21 3.22 7.14 10.07
CA GLU A 21 4.53 7.58 9.61
C GLU A 21 4.63 7.58 8.07
N ASP A 22 5.45 8.49 7.53
CA ASP A 22 5.58 8.71 6.09
C ASP A 22 6.16 7.50 5.33
N ASP A 23 6.86 6.60 6.02
CA ASP A 23 7.46 5.39 5.45
C ASP A 23 6.58 4.14 5.59
N MET A 24 5.34 4.28 6.05
CA MET A 24 4.40 3.16 6.19
C MET A 24 4.06 2.51 4.85
N LEU A 25 4.33 1.21 4.75
CA LEU A 25 3.81 0.36 3.66
C LEU A 25 2.37 -0.08 3.97
N CYS A 26 1.41 0.31 3.13
CA CYS A 26 0.06 -0.25 3.19
C CYS A 26 -0.01 -1.59 2.44
N VAL A 27 -0.62 -2.60 3.06
CA VAL A 27 -0.92 -3.89 2.42
C VAL A 27 -2.43 -4.09 2.33
N CYS A 28 -2.95 -4.41 1.14
CA CYS A 28 -4.38 -4.65 0.91
C CYS A 28 -4.63 -5.80 -0.07
N GLY A 29 -5.90 -6.16 -0.27
CA GLY A 29 -6.32 -7.22 -1.20
C GLY A 29 -7.73 -7.00 -1.73
N HIS A 30 -8.44 -8.08 -2.09
CA HIS A 30 -9.86 -8.13 -2.49
C HIS A 30 -10.19 -7.75 -3.94
N THR A 31 -9.43 -6.88 -4.58
CA THR A 31 -9.66 -6.52 -5.98
C THR A 31 -8.39 -6.66 -6.78
N HIS A 32 -8.45 -7.39 -7.89
CA HIS A 32 -7.31 -7.56 -8.77
C HIS A 32 -6.85 -6.22 -9.36
N TRP A 33 -5.56 -5.90 -9.21
CA TRP A 33 -4.92 -4.77 -9.87
C TRP A 33 -3.92 -5.27 -10.93
N PRO A 34 -3.79 -4.55 -12.07
CA PRO A 34 -2.79 -4.88 -13.09
C PRO A 34 -1.36 -4.78 -12.56
N GLN A 35 -1.06 -3.73 -11.78
CA GLN A 35 0.19 -3.54 -11.07
C GLN A 35 -0.05 -3.72 -9.57
N PRO A 36 0.71 -4.60 -8.88
CA PRO A 36 0.46 -4.89 -7.47
C PRO A 36 0.95 -3.78 -6.55
N LEU A 37 1.99 -3.04 -6.93
CA LEU A 37 2.52 -1.90 -6.18
C LEU A 37 2.05 -0.60 -6.83
N ALA A 38 1.47 0.29 -6.04
CA ALA A 38 1.07 1.62 -6.46
C ALA A 38 1.44 2.66 -5.39
N GLU A 39 1.60 3.91 -5.83
CA GLU A 39 1.69 5.03 -4.92
C GLU A 39 0.31 5.67 -4.78
N ILE A 40 -0.16 5.84 -3.54
CA ILE A 40 -1.44 6.45 -3.25
C ILE A 40 -1.26 7.45 -2.11
N GLN A 41 -1.59 8.71 -2.36
CA GLN A 41 -1.41 9.81 -1.39
C GLN A 41 0.03 9.85 -0.83
N GLY A 42 1.03 9.68 -1.70
CA GLY A 42 2.46 9.71 -1.34
C GLY A 42 2.99 8.45 -0.66
N ARG A 43 2.17 7.41 -0.48
CA ARG A 43 2.54 6.18 0.24
C ARG A 43 2.55 4.96 -0.66
N GLN A 44 3.47 4.05 -0.38
CA GLN A 44 3.50 2.76 -1.06
C GLN A 44 2.34 1.88 -0.60
N THR A 45 1.56 1.39 -1.54
CA THR A 45 0.45 0.46 -1.31
C THR A 45 0.66 -0.80 -2.14
N LEU A 46 0.77 -1.94 -1.46
CA LEU A 46 0.95 -3.25 -2.05
C LEU A 46 -0.35 -4.06 -1.99
N ASN A 47 -0.88 -4.37 -3.16
CA ASN A 47 -2.02 -5.25 -3.34
C ASN A 47 -1.55 -6.70 -3.51
N VAL A 48 -1.95 -7.55 -2.57
CA VAL A 48 -1.60 -8.97 -2.51
C VAL A 48 -2.71 -9.90 -3.02
N ASP A 49 -3.75 -9.36 -3.67
CA ASP A 49 -4.85 -10.15 -4.23
C ASP A 49 -4.34 -11.20 -5.22
N GLY A 50 -4.62 -12.48 -4.93
CA GLY A 50 -4.14 -13.62 -5.71
C GLY A 50 -2.61 -13.83 -5.69
N ARG A 51 -1.88 -13.24 -4.73
CA ARG A 51 -0.42 -13.26 -4.68
C ARG A 51 0.09 -13.58 -3.28
N VAL A 52 1.22 -14.27 -3.21
CA VAL A 52 2.02 -14.40 -1.99
C VAL A 52 3.18 -13.42 -2.06
N VAL A 53 3.31 -12.56 -1.06
CA VAL A 53 4.41 -11.61 -0.94
C VAL A 53 5.25 -11.99 0.27
N VAL A 54 6.57 -12.03 0.08
CA VAL A 54 7.55 -12.23 1.15
C VAL A 54 8.27 -10.91 1.41
N LEU A 55 7.96 -10.26 2.53
CA LEU A 55 8.71 -9.10 3.01
C LEU A 55 9.98 -9.58 3.70
N ARG A 56 11.10 -8.97 3.37
CA ARG A 56 12.39 -9.22 4.01
C ARG A 56 12.87 -7.91 4.62
N PRO A 57 13.47 -7.93 5.82
CA PRO A 57 14.19 -6.79 6.33
C PRO A 57 15.18 -6.31 5.26
N ALA A 58 15.31 -4.99 5.09
CA ALA A 58 16.41 -4.47 4.33
C ALA A 58 17.71 -5.01 4.95
N ALA A 59 18.61 -5.55 4.13
CA ALA A 59 19.96 -5.78 4.60
C ALA A 59 20.48 -4.43 5.07
N LEU A 60 20.95 -4.34 6.32
CA LEU A 60 21.69 -3.18 6.78
C LEU A 60 22.85 -2.98 5.80
N SER A 61 22.76 -1.95 4.97
CA SER A 61 23.91 -1.53 4.18
C SER A 61 24.95 -1.07 5.18
N ALA A 62 26.04 -1.82 5.31
CA ALA A 62 27.23 -1.30 5.99
C ALA A 62 27.68 -0.07 5.20
N ALA A 63 27.58 1.10 5.81
CA ALA A 63 28.15 2.33 5.30
C ALA A 63 29.68 2.31 5.45
#